data_AF-A0A068RYF0-F1
#
_entry.id   AF-A0A068RYF0-F1
#
_cell.length_a   1.000
_cell.length_b   1.000
_cell.length_c   1.000
_cell.angle_alpha   90.00
_cell.angle_beta   90.00
_cell.angle_gamma   90.00
#
_symmetry.space_group_name_H-M   'P 1'
#
loop_
_entity.id
_entity.type
_entity.pdbx_description
1 polymer ?
#
loop_
_entity_poly.entity_id
_entity_poly.type
_entity_poly.pdbx_seq_one_letter_code
_entity_poly.pdbx_strand_id
1 'polypeptide(L)'
;MGNTSTLEEIIITTRTTMSGATWIPSISRLQRLKSLKLHVYGIHEDCLPAMEEIGRGCPALEELTLGMRTCDINEGIIASFCQHPNLKRLRIGSTSLSPASLMLMTTFSSLEYLYLRCNVPESILKMLHKHISKIVINKLPTDLY
;
A
#
# COMPACT_ATOMS: atom_id res chain seq x y z
N MET A 1 17.02 -10.06 14.83
CA MET A 1 16.73 -10.64 13.52
C MET A 1 16.70 -9.62 12.36
N GLY A 2 16.59 -8.31 12.58
CA GLY A 2 16.36 -7.34 11.49
C GLY A 2 17.46 -7.21 10.42
N ASN A 3 18.71 -6.98 10.83
CA ASN A 3 19.74 -6.54 9.87
C ASN A 3 20.45 -7.68 9.12
N THR A 4 20.34 -8.92 9.61
CA THR A 4 20.98 -10.11 9.02
C THR A 4 20.00 -11.02 8.30
N SER A 5 18.70 -10.68 8.33
CA SER A 5 17.68 -11.46 7.63
C SER A 5 17.90 -11.40 6.12
N THR A 6 17.86 -12.56 5.48
CA THR A 6 17.86 -12.70 4.03
C THR A 6 16.45 -12.71 3.43
N LEU A 7 15.43 -12.44 4.25
CA LEU A 7 14.04 -12.47 3.83
C LEU A 7 13.75 -11.32 2.88
N GLU A 8 13.33 -11.64 1.65
CA GLU A 8 13.04 -10.65 0.62
C GLU A 8 11.53 -10.48 0.35
N GLU A 9 10.70 -11.40 0.82
CA GLU A 9 9.24 -11.34 0.66
C GLU A 9 8.52 -11.72 1.95
N ILE A 10 7.47 -10.97 2.27
CA ILE A 10 6.50 -11.28 3.32
C ILE A 10 5.09 -11.17 2.75
N ILE A 11 4.29 -12.20 3.01
CA ILE A 11 2.86 -12.21 2.73
C ILE A 11 2.13 -12.45 4.04
N ILE A 12 1.30 -11.49 4.44
CA ILE A 12 0.47 -11.57 5.64
C ILE A 12 -0.98 -11.60 5.17
N THR A 13 -1.64 -12.71 5.46
CA THR A 13 -3.06 -12.88 5.15
C THR A 13 -3.80 -13.09 6.45
N THR A 14 -4.72 -12.17 6.77
CA THR A 14 -5.60 -12.33 7.93
C THR A 14 -7.02 -11.91 7.59
N ARG A 15 -7.99 -12.56 8.25
CA ARG A 15 -9.40 -12.19 8.21
C ARG A 15 -9.74 -11.11 9.24
N THR A 16 -8.82 -10.79 10.15
CA THR A 16 -9.00 -9.76 11.17
C THR A 16 -8.39 -8.43 10.75
N THR A 17 -8.75 -7.38 11.47
CA THR A 17 -8.03 -6.11 11.43
C THR A 17 -6.60 -6.29 11.93
N MET A 18 -5.72 -5.38 11.53
CA MET A 18 -4.30 -5.38 11.90
C MET A 18 -4.01 -4.84 13.32
N SER A 19 -5.05 -4.58 14.11
CA SER A 19 -4.94 -4.01 15.45
C SER A 19 -4.09 -4.90 16.37
N GLY A 20 -3.06 -4.32 16.99
CA GLY A 20 -2.19 -5.03 17.95
C GLY A 20 -1.17 -6.00 17.35
N ALA A 21 -0.83 -5.88 16.05
CA ALA A 21 0.16 -6.74 15.41
C ALA A 21 1.59 -6.52 15.96
N THR A 22 1.99 -7.38 16.91
CA THR A 22 3.31 -7.33 17.60
C THR A 22 4.51 -7.62 16.67
N TRP A 23 4.27 -8.10 15.46
CA TRP A 23 5.31 -8.42 14.48
C TRP A 23 5.81 -7.21 13.69
N ILE A 24 5.10 -6.07 13.70
CA ILE A 24 5.43 -4.88 12.92
C ILE A 24 6.87 -4.37 13.17
N PRO A 25 7.33 -4.20 14.43
CA PRO A 25 8.70 -3.75 14.69
C PRO A 25 9.77 -4.73 14.17
N SER A 26 9.42 -6.00 13.97
CA SER A 26 10.33 -6.98 13.38
C SER A 26 10.43 -6.80 11.86
N ILE A 27 9.31 -6.45 11.19
CA ILE A 27 9.27 -6.23 9.75
C ILE A 27 9.98 -4.95 9.37
N SER A 28 9.73 -3.83 10.05
CA SER A 28 10.33 -2.52 9.72
C SER A 28 11.86 -2.55 9.71
N ARG A 29 12.47 -3.51 10.39
CA ARG A 29 13.93 -3.69 10.47
C ARG A 29 14.52 -4.55 9.36
N LEU A 30 13.72 -5.15 8.49
CA LEU A 30 14.19 -6.06 7.44
C LEU A 30 14.83 -5.30 6.27
N GLN A 31 16.15 -5.20 6.30
CA GLN A 31 16.91 -4.40 5.33
C GLN A 31 16.87 -4.93 3.89
N ARG A 32 16.48 -6.20 3.71
CA ARG A 32 16.44 -6.89 2.41
C ARG A 32 15.02 -7.17 1.92
N LEU A 33 13.99 -6.75 2.65
CA LEU A 33 12.61 -6.97 2.26
C LEU A 33 12.29 -6.15 1.01
N LYS A 34 11.97 -6.84 -0.09
CA LYS A 34 11.62 -6.26 -1.39
C LYS A 34 10.12 -6.27 -1.66
N SER A 35 9.38 -7.23 -1.12
CA SER A 35 7.94 -7.37 -1.34
C SER A 35 7.20 -7.56 -0.03
N LEU A 36 6.24 -6.67 0.26
CA LEU A 36 5.34 -6.78 1.40
C LEU A 36 3.91 -6.81 0.91
N LYS A 37 3.18 -7.89 1.23
CA LYS A 37 1.77 -8.06 0.87
C LYS A 37 0.93 -8.20 2.13
N LEU A 38 0.11 -7.20 2.41
CA LEU A 38 -0.83 -7.15 3.51
C LEU A 38 -2.24 -7.43 2.99
N HIS A 39 -2.59 -8.72 2.88
CA HIS A 39 -3.93 -9.17 2.49
C HIS A 39 -4.84 -9.19 3.71
N VAL A 40 -5.44 -8.04 4.02
CA VAL A 40 -6.33 -7.85 5.16
C VAL A 40 -7.68 -7.25 4.74
N TYR A 41 -8.68 -7.32 5.63
CA TYR A 41 -10.03 -6.79 5.40
C TYR A 41 -10.19 -5.33 5.84
N GLY A 42 -9.28 -4.81 6.65
CA GLY A 42 -9.30 -3.42 7.10
C GLY A 42 -7.92 -2.99 7.58
N ILE A 43 -7.51 -1.79 7.17
CA ILE A 43 -6.32 -1.10 7.68
C ILE A 43 -6.80 0.23 8.25
N HIS A 44 -7.14 0.23 9.53
CA HIS A 44 -7.71 1.40 10.22
C HIS A 44 -6.62 2.33 10.76
N GLU A 45 -7.04 3.45 11.33
CA GLU A 45 -6.17 4.51 11.84
C GLU A 45 -5.20 4.02 12.93
N ASP A 46 -5.59 3.03 13.72
CA ASP A 46 -4.76 2.40 14.76
C ASP A 46 -3.52 1.69 14.18
N CYS A 47 -3.54 1.37 12.89
CA CYS A 47 -2.41 0.79 12.17
C CYS A 47 -1.44 1.86 11.65
N LEU A 48 -1.75 3.16 11.75
CA LEU A 48 -0.88 4.23 11.21
C LEU A 48 0.54 4.22 11.78
N PRO A 49 0.77 4.14 13.11
CA PRO A 49 2.13 4.15 13.65
C PRO A 49 2.97 3.00 13.09
N ALA A 50 2.32 1.84 12.90
CA ALA A 50 2.93 0.67 12.34
C ALA A 50 3.30 0.82 10.86
N MET A 51 2.41 1.40 10.06
CA MET A 51 2.67 1.63 8.65
C MET A 51 3.74 2.70 8.44
N GLU A 52 3.79 3.72 9.30
CA GLU A 52 4.89 4.68 9.31
C GLU A 52 6.23 4.03 9.67
N GLU A 53 6.26 3.12 10.64
CA GLU A 53 7.49 2.38 10.95
C GLU A 53 7.97 1.54 9.77
N ILE A 54 7.07 0.87 9.05
CA ILE A 54 7.41 0.11 7.85
C ILE A 54 7.86 1.04 6.72
N GLY A 55 7.15 2.16 6.51
CA GLY A 55 7.44 3.13 5.45
C GLY A 55 8.76 3.89 5.65
N ARG A 56 9.17 4.11 6.91
CA ARG A 56 10.52 4.61 7.26
C ARG A 56 11.56 3.49 7.31
N GLY A 57 11.12 2.26 7.53
CA GLY A 57 11.93 1.05 7.55
C GLY A 57 12.13 0.44 6.16
N CYS A 58 12.63 -0.80 6.12
CA CYS A 58 12.68 -1.62 4.89
C CYS A 58 13.23 -0.90 3.63
N PRO A 59 14.44 -0.33 3.64
CA PRO A 59 14.93 0.51 2.55
C PRO A 59 14.95 -0.17 1.17
N ALA A 60 14.97 -1.50 1.12
CA ALA A 60 14.93 -2.29 -0.11
C ALA A 60 13.51 -2.57 -0.64
N LEU A 61 12.44 -2.05 -0.03
CA LEU A 61 11.07 -2.37 -0.41
C LEU A 61 10.75 -1.78 -1.80
N GLU A 62 10.39 -2.66 -2.72
CA GLU A 62 10.08 -2.34 -4.12
C GLU A 62 8.60 -2.57 -4.45
N GLU A 63 7.95 -3.53 -3.78
CA GLU A 63 6.56 -3.91 -4.01
C GLU A 63 5.74 -3.88 -2.71
N LEU A 64 4.62 -3.16 -2.74
CA LEU A 64 3.66 -3.09 -1.62
C LEU A 64 2.26 -3.46 -2.12
N THR A 65 1.61 -4.39 -1.43
CA THR A 65 0.19 -4.69 -1.61
C THR A 65 -0.56 -4.40 -0.31
N LEU A 66 -1.58 -3.55 -0.39
CA LEU A 66 -2.45 -3.18 0.73
C LEU A 66 -3.88 -3.63 0.46
N GLY A 67 -4.42 -4.42 1.38
CA GLY A 67 -5.81 -4.81 1.40
C GLY A 67 -6.19 -5.88 0.38
N MET A 68 -7.42 -6.36 0.52
CA MET A 68 -8.08 -7.30 -0.38
C MET A 68 -9.27 -6.64 -1.10
N ARG A 69 -10.09 -7.46 -1.77
CA ARG A 69 -11.18 -7.05 -2.68
C ARG A 69 -12.18 -6.04 -2.10
N THR A 70 -12.28 -5.97 -0.77
CA THR A 70 -13.24 -5.16 -0.01
C THR A 70 -12.61 -4.50 1.21
N CYS A 71 -11.31 -4.18 1.17
CA CYS A 71 -10.65 -3.55 2.31
C CYS A 71 -11.16 -2.11 2.49
N ASP A 72 -11.32 -1.69 3.74
CA ASP A 72 -11.30 -0.26 4.08
C ASP A 72 -9.86 0.14 4.46
N ILE A 73 -9.38 1.24 3.91
CA ILE A 73 -8.00 1.70 4.11
C ILE A 73 -8.06 3.17 4.51
N ASN A 74 -7.58 3.45 5.72
CA ASN A 74 -7.45 4.82 6.21
C ASN A 74 -6.49 5.63 5.33
N GLU A 75 -6.80 6.90 5.10
CA GLU A 75 -6.06 7.77 4.18
C GLU A 75 -4.59 7.92 4.54
N GLY A 76 -4.25 7.99 5.83
CA GLY A 76 -2.88 8.17 6.30
C GLY A 76 -1.98 6.98 6.00
N ILE A 77 -2.56 5.78 5.78
CA ILE A 77 -1.80 4.55 5.50
C ILE A 77 -1.03 4.67 4.18
N ILE A 78 -1.63 5.29 3.17
CA ILE A 78 -0.97 5.48 1.86
C ILE A 78 0.14 6.52 2.00
N ALA A 79 -0.10 7.58 2.79
CA ALA A 79 0.87 8.65 3.02
C ALA A 79 2.18 8.14 3.64
N SER A 80 2.11 7.12 4.50
CA SER A 80 3.28 6.50 5.14
C SER A 80 4.33 5.98 4.14
N PHE A 81 3.95 5.71 2.89
CA PHE A 81 4.84 5.14 1.87
C PHE A 81 5.23 6.12 0.75
N CYS A 82 4.66 7.32 0.68
CA CYS A 82 4.90 8.25 -0.42
C CYS A 82 6.38 8.64 -0.57
N GLN A 83 7.12 8.69 0.53
CA GLN A 83 8.53 9.05 0.55
C GLN A 83 9.46 7.84 0.40
N HIS A 84 8.92 6.63 0.19
CA HIS A 84 9.74 5.43 0.13
C HIS A 84 10.59 5.42 -1.16
N PRO A 85 11.93 5.46 -1.06
CA PRO A 85 12.79 5.81 -2.19
C PRO A 85 12.82 4.75 -3.28
N ASN A 86 12.56 3.48 -2.94
CA ASN A 86 12.67 2.35 -3.86
C ASN A 86 11.32 1.72 -4.22
N LEU A 87 10.20 2.27 -3.76
CA LEU A 87 8.90 1.65 -4.00
C LEU A 87 8.46 1.87 -5.46
N LYS A 88 8.50 0.80 -6.25
CA LYS A 88 8.19 0.81 -7.69
C LYS A 88 6.78 0.32 -7.99
N ARG A 89 6.21 -0.54 -7.13
CA ARG A 89 4.91 -1.16 -7.37
C ARG A 89 4.00 -1.05 -6.18
N LEU A 90 2.82 -0.48 -6.40
CA LEU A 90 1.78 -0.34 -5.39
C LEU A 90 0.50 -1.01 -5.89
N ARG A 91 -0.05 -1.92 -5.08
CA ARG A 91 -1.35 -2.55 -5.34
C ARG A 91 -2.27 -2.24 -4.17
N ILE A 92 -3.41 -1.65 -4.46
CA ILE A 92 -4.41 -1.33 -3.44
C ILE A 92 -5.71 -2.04 -3.78
N GLY A 93 -6.06 -2.99 -2.92
CA GLY A 93 -7.41 -3.55 -2.85
C GLY A 93 -8.20 -2.76 -1.82
N SER A 94 -9.04 -1.84 -2.26
CA SER A 94 -9.98 -1.09 -1.40
C SER A 94 -11.32 -0.94 -2.10
N THR A 95 -12.43 -0.90 -1.37
CA THR A 95 -13.75 -0.59 -1.96
C THR A 95 -13.80 0.83 -2.52
N SER A 96 -13.20 1.76 -1.79
CA SER A 96 -13.14 3.18 -2.10
C SER A 96 -11.84 3.78 -1.60
N LEU A 97 -11.39 4.82 -2.28
CA LEU A 97 -10.33 5.70 -1.80
C LEU A 97 -10.82 7.12 -1.95
N SER A 98 -10.46 7.99 -1.01
CA SER A 98 -10.81 9.39 -1.14
C SER A 98 -10.02 10.04 -2.29
N PRO A 99 -10.54 11.14 -2.86
CA PRO A 99 -9.79 11.93 -3.82
C PRO A 99 -8.42 12.36 -3.30
N ALA A 100 -8.30 12.68 -2.00
CA ALA A 100 -7.03 13.05 -1.38
C ALA A 100 -6.02 11.89 -1.39
N SER A 101 -6.44 10.68 -1.00
CA SER A 101 -5.58 9.50 -1.06
C SER A 101 -5.14 9.15 -2.48
N LEU A 102 -6.01 9.32 -3.48
CA LEU A 102 -5.65 9.11 -4.88
C LEU A 102 -4.65 10.17 -5.36
N MET A 103 -4.80 11.43 -4.95
CA MET A 103 -3.86 12.49 -5.27
C MET A 103 -2.49 12.28 -4.63
N LEU A 104 -2.42 11.71 -3.41
CA LEU A 104 -1.13 11.36 -2.79
C LEU A 104 -0.31 10.40 -3.64
N MET A 105 -0.93 9.55 -4.47
CA MET A 105 -0.20 8.63 -5.33
C MET A 105 0.65 9.34 -6.40
N THR A 106 0.34 10.59 -6.74
CA THR A 106 1.19 11.39 -7.63
C THR A 106 2.47 11.89 -6.96
N THR A 107 2.61 11.71 -5.65
CA THR A 107 3.77 12.19 -4.87
C THR A 107 4.85 11.12 -4.69
N PHE A 108 4.59 9.87 -5.08
CA PHE A 108 5.60 8.81 -5.05
C PHE A 108 6.68 9.11 -6.11
N SER A 109 7.93 9.22 -5.66
CA SER A 109 9.06 9.58 -6.53
C SER A 109 9.46 8.47 -7.52
N SER A 110 9.22 7.21 -7.16
CA SER A 110 9.81 6.04 -7.83
C SER A 110 8.77 5.05 -8.34
N LEU A 111 7.48 5.39 -8.26
CA LEU A 111 6.39 4.46 -8.55
C LEU A 111 6.18 4.30 -10.05
N GLU A 112 6.38 3.08 -10.54
CA GLU A 112 6.25 2.73 -11.97
C GLU A 112 4.93 2.01 -12.25
N TYR A 113 4.42 1.24 -11.27
CA TYR A 113 3.24 0.43 -11.40
C TYR A 113 2.23 0.72 -10.29
N LEU A 114 1.00 1.05 -10.69
CA LEU A 114 -0.11 1.25 -9.78
C LEU A 114 -1.28 0.35 -10.20
N TYR A 115 -1.74 -0.48 -9.27
CA TYR A 115 -2.98 -1.23 -9.39
C TYR A 115 -3.99 -0.72 -8.37
N LEU A 116 -5.16 -0.28 -8.82
CA LEU A 116 -6.25 0.16 -7.97
C LEU A 116 -7.50 -0.65 -8.24
N ARG A 117 -8.18 -1.05 -7.16
CA ARG A 117 -9.46 -1.75 -7.22
C ARG A 117 -10.63 -0.88 -6.75
N CYS A 118 -10.64 0.39 -7.12
CA CYS A 118 -11.69 1.33 -6.75
C CYS A 118 -12.08 2.19 -7.97
N ASN A 119 -13.14 2.97 -7.81
CA ASN A 119 -13.46 4.01 -8.79
C ASN A 119 -12.47 5.17 -8.66
N VAL A 120 -11.93 5.62 -9.78
CA VAL A 120 -10.98 6.74 -9.86
C VAL A 120 -11.58 7.80 -10.78
N PRO A 121 -11.79 9.04 -10.30
CA PRO A 121 -12.24 10.13 -11.16
C PRO A 121 -11.29 10.36 -12.34
N GLU A 122 -11.85 10.62 -13.53
CA GLU A 122 -11.09 10.78 -14.77
C GLU A 122 -10.03 11.90 -14.67
N SER A 123 -10.34 12.98 -13.96
CA SER A 123 -9.40 14.08 -13.72
C SER A 123 -8.15 13.62 -12.96
N ILE A 124 -8.33 12.79 -11.93
CA ILE A 124 -7.22 12.24 -11.13
C ILE A 124 -6.47 11.17 -11.93
N LEU A 125 -7.17 10.32 -12.68
CA LEU A 125 -6.54 9.31 -13.52
C LEU A 125 -5.56 9.94 -14.54
N LYS A 126 -5.95 11.06 -15.16
CA LYS A 126 -5.07 11.84 -16.04
C LYS A 126 -3.83 12.36 -15.31
N MET A 127 -3.95 12.78 -14.05
CA MET A 127 -2.79 13.22 -13.27
C MET A 127 -1.86 12.06 -12.91
N LEU A 128 -2.42 10.90 -12.56
CA LEU A 128 -1.65 9.69 -12.28
C LEU A 128 -0.85 9.24 -13.51
N HIS A 129 -1.45 9.24 -14.71
CA HIS A 129 -0.77 8.87 -15.95
C HIS A 129 0.42 9.79 -16.33
N LYS A 130 0.48 11.01 -15.79
CA LYS A 130 1.64 11.90 -15.99
C LYS A 130 2.87 11.47 -15.18
N HIS A 131 2.66 10.72 -14.10
CA HIS A 131 3.71 10.40 -13.12
C HIS A 131 4.04 8.90 -13.09
N ILE A 132 3.06 8.04 -13.40
CA ILE A 132 3.16 6.59 -13.26
C ILE A 132 3.00 5.95 -14.63
N SER A 133 4.00 5.18 -15.04
CA SER A 133 4.07 4.61 -16.40
C SER A 133 3.01 3.55 -16.68
N LYS A 134 2.64 2.75 -15.66
CA LYS A 134 1.66 1.67 -15.82
C LYS A 134 0.59 1.73 -14.72
N ILE A 135 -0.64 1.99 -15.14
CA ILE A 135 -1.80 2.02 -14.24
C ILE A 135 -2.81 0.96 -14.68
N VAL A 136 -3.31 0.19 -13.72
CA VAL A 136 -4.37 -0.79 -13.92
C VAL A 136 -5.51 -0.49 -12.95
N ILE A 137 -6.68 -0.17 -13.50
CA ILE A 137 -7.89 0.09 -12.72
C ILE A 137 -8.85 -1.09 -12.87
N ASN A 138 -9.20 -1.72 -11.76
CA ASN A 138 -10.21 -2.77 -11.72
C ASN A 138 -11.47 -2.22 -11.03
N LYS A 139 -12.41 -1.74 -11.83
CA LYS A 139 -13.66 -1.15 -11.35
C LYS A 139 -14.51 -2.19 -10.63
N LEU A 140 -15.19 -1.76 -9.58
CA LEU A 140 -16.23 -2.60 -8.97
C LEU A 140 -17.42 -2.69 -9.93
N PRO A 141 -18.08 -3.86 -10.03
CA PRO A 141 -19.33 -3.97 -10.79
C PRO A 141 -20.33 -2.94 -10.25
N THR A 142 -20.97 -2.18 -11.14
CA THR A 142 -22.01 -1.20 -10.80
C THR A 142 -23.29 -1.85 -10.25
N ASP A 143 -23.41 -3.17 -10.33
CA ASP A 143 -24.67 -3.90 -10.15
C ASP A 143 -24.77 -4.60 -8.78
N LEU A 144 -24.00 -4.15 -7.78
CA LEU A 144 -23.96 -4.74 -6.42
C LEU A 144 -24.62 -3.87 -5.33
N TYR A 145 -25.47 -2.92 -5.71
CA TYR A 145 -26.28 -2.12 -4.78
C TYR A 145 -27.75 -2.19 -5.16
#